data_AF-A0A975DC76-F1
#
_entry.id   AF-A0A975DC76-F1
#
_cell.length_a   1.000
_cell.length_b   1.000
_cell.length_c   1.000
_cell.angle_alpha   90.00
_cell.angle_beta   90.00
_cell.angle_gamma   90.00
#
_symmetry.space_group_name_H-M   'P 1'
#
loop_
_entity.id
_entity.type
_entity.pdbx_description
1 polymer ?
#
loop_
_entity_poly.entity_id
_entity_poly.type
_entity_poly.pdbx_seq_one_letter_code
_entity_poly.pdbx_strand_id
1 'polypeptide(L)'
;MKKQRPVNLDLTTISMPATANASILHRITGVAMFFALIFVIVVWAISLQSAESFEFAKELIQGVFGKIVAIGTLAALSYHIIGGLRHMVMDMGHWEELQSGNLSAKLAIAIWLVTVILAGVWIW
;
A
#
# COMPACT_ATOMS: atom_id res chain seq x y z
N MET A 1 -34.19 30.18 7.10
CA MET A 1 -33.06 29.27 6.78
C MET A 1 -32.65 29.51 5.33
N LYS A 2 -31.37 29.76 5.03
CA LYS A 2 -30.90 29.92 3.63
C LYS A 2 -31.04 28.58 2.89
N LYS A 3 -31.64 28.59 1.71
CA LYS A 3 -31.74 27.40 0.83
C LYS A 3 -30.34 27.08 0.28
N GLN A 4 -29.74 25.99 0.72
CA GLN A 4 -28.42 25.55 0.26
C GLN A 4 -28.56 24.79 -1.06
N ARG A 5 -27.69 25.08 -2.04
CA ARG A 5 -27.75 24.43 -3.35
C ARG A 5 -27.23 22.99 -3.26
N PRO A 6 -27.81 22.05 -4.02
CA PRO A 6 -27.28 20.68 -4.08
C PRO A 6 -25.90 20.65 -4.74
N VAL A 7 -25.07 19.69 -4.33
CA VAL A 7 -23.72 19.43 -4.87
C VAL A 7 -23.70 18.00 -5.40
N ASN A 8 -23.20 17.80 -6.63
CA ASN A 8 -22.99 16.45 -7.15
C ASN A 8 -21.65 15.90 -6.63
N LEU A 9 -21.70 15.03 -5.63
CA LEU A 9 -20.53 14.35 -5.05
C LEU A 9 -20.76 12.85 -4.92
N ASP A 10 -21.67 12.29 -5.72
CA ASP A 10 -21.85 10.84 -5.77
C ASP A 10 -20.72 10.22 -6.59
N LEU A 11 -19.70 9.71 -5.90
CA LEU A 11 -18.51 9.11 -6.50
C LEU A 11 -18.83 7.89 -7.37
N THR A 12 -19.98 7.23 -7.15
CA THR A 12 -20.40 6.08 -7.96
C THR A 12 -20.81 6.47 -9.38
N THR A 13 -21.11 7.75 -9.59
CA THR A 13 -21.49 8.30 -10.91
C THR A 13 -20.30 8.87 -11.69
N ILE A 14 -19.11 8.94 -11.08
CA ILE A 14 -17.92 9.57 -11.64
C ILE A 14 -16.92 8.49 -12.12
N SER A 15 -16.55 8.55 -13.41
CA SER A 15 -15.53 7.66 -13.98
C SER A 15 -14.12 8.10 -13.58
N MET A 16 -13.43 7.28 -12.78
CA MET A 16 -12.07 7.56 -12.32
C MET A 16 -11.01 6.99 -13.29
N PRO A 17 -10.04 7.81 -13.77
CA PRO A 17 -8.91 7.31 -14.56
C PRO A 17 -7.94 6.49 -13.69
N ALA A 18 -7.04 5.75 -14.35
CA ALA A 18 -6.05 4.92 -13.65
C ALA A 18 -5.13 5.75 -12.73
N THR A 19 -4.82 6.99 -13.13
CA THR A 19 -4.06 7.95 -12.32
C THR A 19 -4.75 8.31 -11.00
N ALA A 20 -6.07 8.49 -11.01
CA ALA A 20 -6.84 8.79 -9.80
C ALA A 20 -6.84 7.59 -8.84
N ASN A 21 -7.07 6.39 -9.37
CA ASN A 21 -6.97 5.14 -8.59
C ASN A 21 -5.57 4.96 -7.99
N ALA A 22 -4.52 5.23 -8.77
CA ALA A 22 -3.16 5.12 -8.27
C ALA A 22 -2.85 6.10 -7.14
N SER A 23 -3.34 7.35 -7.26
CA SER A 23 -3.15 8.36 -6.23
C SER A 23 -3.88 8.03 -4.93
N ILE A 24 -5.15 7.57 -5.00
CA ILE A 24 -5.89 7.22 -3.78
C ILE A 24 -5.30 5.99 -3.10
N LEU A 25 -4.85 4.98 -3.86
CA LEU A 25 -4.16 3.84 -3.30
C LEU A 25 -2.88 4.26 -2.58
N HIS A 26 -2.09 5.21 -3.12
CA HIS A 26 -0.86 5.67 -2.48
C HIS A 26 -1.12 6.36 -1.13
N ARG A 27 -2.23 7.12 -1.05
CA ARG A 27 -2.70 7.73 0.21
C ARG A 27 -3.15 6.68 1.21
N ILE A 28 -3.97 5.72 0.77
CA ILE A 28 -4.45 4.63 1.62
C ILE A 28 -3.28 3.83 2.18
N THR A 29 -2.28 3.49 1.34
CA THR A 29 -1.13 2.72 1.79
C THR A 29 -0.22 3.52 2.73
N GLY A 30 -0.12 4.84 2.54
CA GLY A 30 0.54 5.73 3.50
C GLY A 30 -0.06 5.65 4.90
N VAL A 31 -1.40 5.70 4.99
CA VAL A 31 -2.12 5.53 6.28
C VAL A 31 -1.99 4.10 6.81
N ALA A 32 -2.12 3.09 5.93
CA ALA A 32 -2.01 1.69 6.33
C ALA A 32 -0.62 1.37 6.94
N MET A 33 0.46 1.95 6.40
CA MET A 33 1.81 1.77 6.93
C MET A 33 1.96 2.31 8.34
N PHE A 34 1.27 3.41 8.71
CA PHE A 34 1.30 3.92 10.07
C PHE A 34 0.82 2.87 11.08
N PHE A 35 -0.27 2.16 10.76
CA PHE A 35 -0.77 1.07 11.60
C PHE A 35 0.11 -0.19 11.51
N ALA A 36 0.64 -0.50 10.32
CA ALA A 36 1.55 -1.63 10.14
C ALA A 36 2.83 -1.50 10.96
N LEU A 37 3.34 -0.28 11.17
CA LEU A 37 4.51 -0.03 12.02
C LEU A 37 4.30 -0.49 13.46
N ILE A 38 3.08 -0.41 14.00
CA ILE A 38 2.78 -0.91 15.35
C ILE A 38 3.06 -2.41 15.42
N PHE A 39 2.56 -3.17 14.45
CA PHE A 39 2.82 -4.61 14.35
C PHE A 39 4.32 -4.90 14.19
N VAL A 40 4.98 -4.23 13.25
CA VAL A 40 6.41 -4.45 12.96
C VAL A 40 7.27 -4.16 14.18
N ILE A 41 7.07 -3.03 14.85
CA ILE A 41 7.87 -2.61 16.01
C ILE A 41 7.66 -3.57 17.18
N VAL A 42 6.42 -3.98 17.46
CA VAL A 42 6.14 -4.90 18.57
C VAL A 42 6.78 -6.27 18.33
N VAL A 43 6.60 -6.85 17.15
CA VAL A 43 7.17 -8.18 16.85
C VAL A 43 8.69 -8.11 16.81
N TRP A 44 9.25 -7.03 16.26
CA TRP A 44 10.69 -6.80 16.28
C TRP A 44 11.24 -6.67 17.70
N ALA A 45 10.59 -5.88 18.56
CA ALA A 45 11.00 -5.73 19.95
C ALA A 45 10.94 -7.05 20.74
N ILE A 46 9.94 -7.91 20.50
CA ILE A 46 9.86 -9.25 21.09
C ILE A 46 11.02 -10.12 20.59
N SER A 47 11.30 -10.09 19.29
CA SER A 47 12.33 -10.93 18.66
C SER A 47 13.75 -10.73 19.20
N LEU A 48 14.03 -9.56 19.79
CA LEU A 48 15.37 -9.19 20.27
C LEU A 48 15.60 -9.46 21.77
N GLN A 49 14.58 -9.87 22.53
CA GLN A 49 14.69 -9.96 24.00
C GLN A 49 15.46 -11.19 24.48
N SER A 50 15.22 -12.35 23.88
CA SER A 50 15.88 -13.61 24.24
C SER A 50 15.65 -14.65 23.14
N ALA A 51 16.34 -15.80 23.23
CA ALA A 51 16.09 -16.92 22.32
C ALA A 51 14.64 -17.45 22.41
N GLU A 52 14.08 -17.51 23.62
CA GLU A 52 12.69 -17.93 23.85
C GLU A 52 11.70 -16.93 23.25
N SER A 53 11.93 -15.63 23.44
CA SER A 53 11.10 -14.56 22.86
C SER A 53 11.18 -14.55 21.33
N PHE A 54 12.33 -14.88 20.75
CA PHE A 54 12.49 -15.01 19.30
C PHE A 54 11.62 -16.14 18.74
N GLU A 55 11.65 -17.33 19.36
CA GLU A 55 10.79 -18.43 18.91
C GLU A 55 9.30 -18.09 19.05
N PHE A 56 8.90 -17.39 20.13
CA PHE A 56 7.53 -16.89 20.25
C PHE A 56 7.14 -15.90 19.14
N ALA A 57 8.00 -14.93 18.83
CA ALA A 57 7.75 -13.98 17.73
C ALA A 57 7.64 -14.70 16.36
N LYS A 58 8.46 -15.72 16.15
CA LYS A 58 8.42 -16.57 14.96
C LYS A 58 7.10 -17.34 14.88
N GLU A 59 6.65 -17.99 15.95
CA GLU A 59 5.35 -18.66 16.00
C GLU A 59 4.19 -17.70 15.70
N LEU A 60 4.23 -16.49 16.27
CA LEU A 60 3.23 -15.45 16.03
C LEU A 60 3.13 -15.06 14.55
N ILE A 61 4.27 -14.87 13.87
CA ILE A 61 4.30 -14.55 12.43
C ILE A 61 3.90 -15.76 11.59
N GLN A 62 4.33 -16.98 11.96
CA GLN A 62 4.05 -18.20 11.19
C GLN A 62 2.59 -18.64 11.27
N GLY A 63 1.84 -18.19 12.27
CA GLY A 63 0.39 -18.35 12.31
C GLY A 63 -0.30 -17.70 11.11
N VAL A 64 -1.45 -18.25 10.69
CA VAL A 64 -2.21 -17.75 9.52
C VAL A 64 -2.48 -16.25 9.59
N PHE A 65 -2.89 -15.75 10.77
CA PHE A 65 -3.13 -14.32 10.96
C PHE A 65 -1.85 -13.49 10.84
N GLY A 66 -0.73 -13.96 11.42
CA GLY A 66 0.58 -13.32 11.30
C GLY A 66 1.05 -13.22 9.85
N LYS A 67 0.89 -14.29 9.07
CA LYS A 67 1.19 -14.31 7.63
C LYS A 67 0.33 -13.31 6.85
N ILE A 68 -0.97 -13.25 7.12
CA ILE A 68 -1.88 -12.27 6.48
C ILE A 68 -1.45 -10.83 6.79
N VAL A 69 -1.17 -10.52 8.05
CA VAL A 69 -0.71 -9.17 8.46
C VAL A 69 0.64 -8.83 7.85
N ALA A 70 1.57 -9.79 7.77
CA ALA A 70 2.88 -9.61 7.15
C ALA A 70 2.76 -9.35 5.64
N ILE A 71 1.94 -10.12 4.92
CA ILE A 71 1.67 -9.89 3.49
C ILE A 71 0.98 -8.55 3.28
N GLY A 72 0.00 -8.19 4.10
CA GLY A 72 -0.68 -6.89 4.04
C GLY A 72 0.28 -5.72 4.26
N THR A 73 1.22 -5.87 5.20
CA THR A 73 2.28 -4.90 5.49
C THR A 73 3.21 -4.73 4.29
N LEU A 74 3.70 -5.83 3.71
CA LEU A 74 4.53 -5.80 2.50
C LEU A 74 3.78 -5.26 1.29
N ALA A 75 2.47 -5.54 1.17
CA ALA A 75 1.63 -5.01 0.10
C ALA A 75 1.47 -3.50 0.21
N ALA A 76 1.22 -2.96 1.41
CA ALA A 76 1.13 -1.52 1.63
C ALA A 76 2.48 -0.83 1.38
N LEU A 77 3.56 -1.37 1.94
CA LEU A 77 4.92 -0.84 1.79
C LEU A 77 5.35 -0.81 0.32
N SER A 78 5.23 -1.94 -0.38
CA SER A 78 5.63 -2.06 -1.79
C SER A 78 4.85 -1.10 -2.68
N TYR A 79 3.52 -1.01 -2.55
CA TYR A 79 2.75 -0.04 -3.33
C TYR A 79 3.14 1.40 -3.02
N HIS A 80 3.36 1.73 -1.75
CA HIS A 80 3.70 3.09 -1.36
C HIS A 80 5.06 3.50 -1.94
N ILE A 81 6.05 2.60 -1.92
CA ILE A 81 7.36 2.82 -2.56
C ILE A 81 7.20 2.96 -4.08
N ILE A 82 6.51 2.04 -4.74
CA ILE A 82 6.31 2.08 -6.20
C ILE A 82 5.60 3.39 -6.62
N GLY A 83 4.54 3.76 -5.91
CA GLY A 83 3.82 5.01 -6.12
C GLY A 83 4.68 6.25 -5.84
N GLY A 84 5.48 6.22 -4.77
CA GLY A 84 6.43 7.27 -4.43
C GLY A 84 7.51 7.46 -5.49
N LEU A 85 8.12 6.37 -5.97
CA LEU A 85 9.06 6.41 -7.09
C LEU A 85 8.40 6.96 -8.35
N ARG A 86 7.15 6.56 -8.64
CA ARG A 86 6.40 7.14 -9.74
C ARG A 86 6.21 8.64 -9.59
N HIS A 87 5.88 9.12 -8.39
CA HIS A 87 5.79 10.54 -8.09
C HIS A 87 7.13 11.26 -8.30
N MET A 88 8.23 10.71 -7.78
CA MET A 88 9.57 11.30 -7.97
C MET A 88 9.96 11.39 -9.46
N VAL A 89 9.63 10.38 -10.27
CA VAL A 89 9.85 10.44 -11.73
C VAL A 89 9.02 11.54 -12.39
N MET A 90 7.78 11.74 -11.94
CA MET A 90 6.94 12.85 -12.40
C MET A 90 7.48 14.20 -11.97
N ASP A 91 7.98 14.32 -10.74
CA ASP A 91 8.58 15.56 -10.23
C ASP A 91 9.85 15.96 -11.01
N MET A 92 10.50 15.01 -11.69
CA MET A 92 11.61 15.25 -12.61
C MET A 92 11.18 15.67 -14.03
N GLY A 93 9.87 15.80 -14.30
CA GLY A 93 9.32 16.22 -15.59
C GLY A 93 9.02 15.08 -16.56
N HIS A 94 8.80 13.86 -16.07
CA HIS A 94 8.45 12.70 -16.89
C HIS A 94 6.99 12.26 -16.69
N TRP A 95 6.38 11.65 -17.71
CA TRP A 95 4.98 11.13 -17.68
C TRP A 95 3.90 12.19 -17.40
N GLU A 96 4.09 13.42 -17.89
CA GLU A 96 3.19 14.56 -17.63
C GLU A 96 1.89 14.52 -18.47
N GLU A 97 1.88 13.80 -19.60
CA GLU A 97 0.72 13.72 -20.47
C GLU A 97 -0.33 12.70 -19.97
N LEU A 98 -1.60 12.89 -20.36
CA LEU A 98 -2.69 11.99 -19.97
C LEU A 98 -2.41 10.52 -20.31
N GLN A 99 -1.83 10.25 -21.48
CA GLN A 99 -1.54 8.88 -21.92
C GLN A 99 -0.38 8.27 -21.12
N SER A 100 0.73 9.01 -20.96
CA SER A 100 1.92 8.55 -20.26
C SER A 100 1.65 8.41 -18.74
N GLY A 101 0.89 9.34 -18.16
CA GLY A 101 0.42 9.29 -16.78
C GLY A 101 -0.48 8.08 -16.48
N ASN A 102 -1.42 7.76 -17.38
CA ASN A 102 -2.27 6.58 -17.23
C ASN A 102 -1.51 5.27 -17.45
N LEU A 103 -0.58 5.22 -18.41
CA LEU A 103 0.26 4.06 -18.64
C LEU A 103 1.14 3.76 -17.42
N SER A 104 1.84 4.77 -16.89
CA SER A 104 2.66 4.62 -15.69
C SER A 104 1.85 4.18 -14.47
N ALA A 105 0.62 4.67 -14.30
CA ALA A 105 -0.28 4.25 -13.23
C ALA A 105 -0.66 2.76 -13.36
N LYS A 106 -1.01 2.30 -14.56
CA LYS A 106 -1.32 0.88 -14.83
C LYS A 106 -0.12 -0.02 -14.58
N LEU A 107 1.07 0.38 -15.04
CA LEU A 107 2.31 -0.36 -14.82
C LEU A 107 2.66 -0.44 -13.33
N ALA A 108 2.56 0.67 -12.59
CA ALA A 108 2.79 0.70 -11.14
C ALA A 108 1.88 -0.29 -10.40
N ILE A 109 0.59 -0.33 -10.73
CA ILE A 109 -0.37 -1.27 -10.15
C ILE A 109 -0.03 -2.72 -10.55
N ALA A 110 0.33 -2.97 -11.81
CA ALA A 110 0.70 -4.32 -12.27
C ALA A 110 1.96 -4.84 -11.56
N ILE A 111 3.00 -4.02 -11.45
CA ILE A 111 4.23 -4.35 -10.71
C ILE A 111 3.90 -4.66 -9.26
N TRP A 112 3.07 -3.83 -8.61
CA TRP A 112 2.64 -4.08 -7.24
C TRP A 112 1.92 -5.42 -7.07
N LEU A 113 0.98 -5.77 -7.95
CA LEU A 113 0.28 -7.05 -7.87
C LEU A 113 1.25 -8.22 -7.98
N VAL A 114 2.23 -8.15 -8.88
CA VAL A 114 3.30 -9.15 -8.98
C VAL A 114 4.10 -9.22 -7.68
N THR A 115 4.51 -8.08 -7.11
CA THR A 115 5.23 -8.04 -5.83
C THR A 115 4.43 -8.65 -4.68
N VAL A 116 3.12 -8.39 -4.61
CA VAL A 116 2.24 -8.97 -3.57
C VAL A 116 2.13 -10.48 -3.73
N ILE A 117 2.00 -10.99 -4.96
CA ILE A 117 1.97 -12.44 -5.22
C ILE A 117 3.30 -13.08 -4.79
N LEU A 118 4.43 -12.48 -5.15
CA LEU A 118 5.75 -12.98 -4.75
C LEU A 118 5.94 -12.97 -3.23
N ALA A 119 5.48 -11.91 -2.55
CA ALA A 119 5.49 -11.83 -1.09
C ALA A 119 4.60 -12.92 -0.47
N GLY A 120 3.44 -13.19 -1.06
CA GLY A 120 2.56 -14.29 -0.68
C GLY A 120 3.26 -15.65 -0.78
N VAL A 121 3.89 -15.93 -1.91
CA VAL A 121 4.67 -17.17 -2.13
C VAL A 121 5.85 -17.29 -1.17
N TRP A 122 6.51 -16.19 -0.85
CA TRP A 122 7.66 -16.20 0.05
C TRP A 122 7.28 -16.44 1.52
N ILE A 123 6.16 -15.89 1.96
CA ILE A 123 5.70 -15.98 3.35
C ILE A 123 4.97 -17.30 3.63
N TRP A 124 4.30 -17.88 2.63
CA TRP A 124 3.51 -19.10 2.80
C TRP A 124 4.33 -20.36 2.69
#